data_AF-A0A2M8T6L9-F1
#
_entry.id   AF-A0A2M8T6L9-F1
#
_cell.length_a   1.000
_cell.length_b   1.000
_cell.length_c   1.000
_cell.angle_alpha   90.00
_cell.angle_beta   90.00
_cell.angle_gamma   90.00
#
_symmetry.space_group_name_H-M   'P 1'
#
loop_
_entity.id
_entity.type
_entity.pdbx_description
1 polymer ?
#
loop_
_entity_poly.entity_id
_entity_poly.type
_entity_poly.pdbx_seq_one_letter_code
_entity_poly.pdbx_strand_id
1 'polypeptide(L)'
;MKKDDKLVEDKLVEYFNTLEELDSYKSKLKYYEENINILNIANVKKDSTDIKNEINKVKLKIVENEFKYKHIENFINSSLTKEEKEFIELRYRKKLTVIGVRSKLYMCEKTYYKVKKEILEKLKVVVL
;
A
#
# COMPACT_ATOMS: atom_id res chain seq x y z
N MET A 1 22.01 9.76 -6.20
CA MET A 1 20.82 9.81 -5.33
C MET A 1 21.31 9.75 -3.90
N LYS A 2 20.86 10.63 -2.99
CA LYS A 2 21.32 10.57 -1.59
C LYS A 2 20.76 9.28 -0.96
N LYS A 3 21.49 8.67 -0.03
CA LYS A 3 21.11 7.41 0.64
C LYS A 3 19.68 7.50 1.23
N ASP A 4 19.36 8.65 1.80
CA ASP A 4 18.06 8.93 2.44
C ASP A 4 16.90 9.00 1.45
N ASP A 5 17.13 9.54 0.24
CA ASP A 5 16.10 9.62 -0.81
C ASP A 5 15.62 8.22 -1.21
N LYS A 6 16.57 7.28 -1.32
CA LYS A 6 16.27 5.88 -1.66
C LYS A 6 15.45 5.21 -0.57
N LEU A 7 15.82 5.40 0.69
CA LEU A 7 15.09 4.84 1.82
C LEU A 7 13.65 5.33 1.88
N VAL A 8 13.42 6.62 1.61
CA VAL A 8 12.06 7.18 1.52
C VAL A 8 11.27 6.58 0.35
N GLU A 9 11.89 6.43 -0.82
CA GLU A 9 11.26 5.74 -1.96
C GLU A 9 10.90 4.29 -1.62
N ASP A 10 11.80 3.56 -0.98
CA ASP A 10 11.58 2.16 -0.59
C ASP A 10 10.37 2.08 0.38
N LYS A 11 10.27 2.98 1.37
CA LYS A 11 9.09 3.04 2.26
C LYS A 11 7.79 3.38 1.54
N LEU A 12 7.81 4.25 0.53
CA LEU A 12 6.62 4.52 -0.29
C LEU A 12 6.18 3.28 -1.08
N VAL A 13 7.14 2.54 -1.63
CA VAL A 13 6.85 1.28 -2.33
C VAL A 13 6.25 0.25 -1.36
N GLU A 14 6.84 0.09 -0.18
CA GLU A 14 6.32 -0.80 0.86
C GLU A 14 4.91 -0.40 1.32
N TYR A 15 4.64 0.91 1.46
CA TYR A 15 3.32 1.42 1.79
C TYR A 15 2.27 0.98 0.76
N PHE A 16 2.53 1.22 -0.54
CA PHE A 16 1.58 0.83 -1.57
C PHE A 16 1.42 -0.68 -1.72
N ASN A 17 2.49 -1.46 -1.57
CA ASN A 17 2.40 -2.92 -1.53
C ASN A 17 1.56 -3.40 -0.32
N THR A 18 1.70 -2.74 0.83
CA THR A 18 0.91 -3.06 2.04
C THR A 18 -0.58 -2.79 1.83
N LEU A 19 -0.94 -1.75 1.07
CA LEU A 19 -2.33 -1.51 0.67
C LEU A 19 -2.86 -2.63 -0.24
N GLU A 20 -2.07 -3.08 -1.21
CA GLU A 20 -2.45 -4.21 -2.08
C GLU A 20 -2.64 -5.51 -1.27
N GLU A 21 -1.74 -5.78 -0.32
CA GLU A 21 -1.87 -6.91 0.60
C GLU A 21 -3.12 -6.81 1.48
N LEU A 22 -3.43 -5.61 1.99
CA LEU A 22 -4.61 -5.37 2.80
C LEU A 22 -5.90 -5.66 2.01
N ASP A 23 -5.98 -5.22 0.76
CA ASP A 23 -7.12 -5.50 -0.13
C ASP A 23 -7.26 -7.01 -0.38
N SER A 24 -6.14 -7.72 -0.54
CA SER A 24 -6.12 -9.19 -0.66
C SER A 24 -6.63 -9.88 0.60
N TYR A 25 -6.16 -9.48 1.79
CA TYR A 25 -6.64 -10.04 3.05
C TYR A 25 -8.11 -9.76 3.31
N LYS A 26 -8.60 -8.54 3.00
CA LYS A 26 -10.02 -8.19 3.10
C LYS A 26 -10.87 -9.05 2.15
N SER A 27 -10.40 -9.28 0.94
CA SER A 27 -11.06 -10.17 -0.03
C SER A 27 -11.09 -11.63 0.46
N LYS A 28 -9.98 -12.11 1.05
CA LYS A 28 -9.89 -13.44 1.65
C LYS A 28 -10.84 -13.61 2.84
N LEU A 29 -10.93 -12.60 3.71
CA LEU A 29 -11.85 -12.60 4.85
C LEU A 29 -13.31 -12.66 4.36
N LYS A 30 -13.67 -11.82 3.38
CA LYS A 30 -15.00 -11.82 2.78
C LYS A 30 -15.37 -13.19 2.21
N TYR A 31 -14.45 -13.82 1.47
CA TYR A 31 -14.66 -15.18 0.96
C TYR A 31 -14.94 -16.18 2.08
N TYR A 32 -14.18 -16.13 3.18
CA TYR A 32 -14.42 -17.01 4.33
C TYR A 32 -15.79 -16.76 4.96
N GLU A 33 -16.20 -15.51 5.13
CA GLU A 33 -17.48 -15.14 5.72
C GLU A 33 -18.66 -15.58 4.85
N GLU A 34 -18.58 -15.38 3.53
CA GLU A 34 -19.63 -15.78 2.58
C GLU A 34 -19.77 -17.29 2.42
N ASN A 35 -18.68 -18.05 2.59
CA ASN A 35 -18.65 -19.49 2.35
C ASN A 35 -18.53 -20.32 3.63
N ILE A 36 -18.67 -19.72 4.80
CA ILE A 36 -18.35 -20.37 6.09
C ILE A 36 -19.11 -21.69 6.30
N ASN A 37 -20.37 -21.75 5.87
CA ASN A 37 -21.20 -22.95 5.98
C ASN A 37 -20.67 -24.09 5.10
N ILE A 38 -20.31 -23.78 3.85
CA ILE A 38 -19.76 -24.76 2.89
C ILE A 38 -18.38 -25.24 3.37
N LEU A 39 -17.54 -24.30 3.82
CA LEU A 39 -16.21 -24.60 4.34
C LEU A 39 -16.28 -25.46 5.60
N ASN A 40 -17.21 -25.18 6.50
CA ASN A 40 -17.44 -26.01 7.69
C ASN A 40 -17.92 -27.42 7.33
N ILE A 41 -18.79 -27.56 6.32
CA ILE A 41 -19.25 -28.86 5.81
C ILE A 41 -18.11 -29.64 5.13
N ALA A 42 -17.28 -28.96 4.33
CA ALA A 42 -16.11 -29.56 3.67
C ALA A 42 -15.04 -29.99 4.68
N ASN A 43 -14.85 -29.23 5.76
CA ASN A 43 -13.91 -29.52 6.84
C ASN A 43 -14.40 -30.54 7.87
N VAL A 44 -15.60 -31.13 7.72
CA VAL A 44 -16.02 -32.27 8.57
C VAL A 44 -15.06 -33.47 8.41
N LYS A 45 -14.23 -33.51 7.35
CA LYS A 45 -13.18 -34.54 7.15
C LYS A 45 -11.78 -34.15 7.66
N LYS A 46 -11.54 -32.90 8.06
CA LYS A 46 -10.29 -32.38 8.64
C LYS A 46 -10.61 -31.22 9.60
N ASP A 47 -10.58 -31.49 10.90
CA ASP A 47 -10.70 -30.58 12.04
C ASP A 47 -11.18 -29.14 11.76
N SER A 48 -12.44 -28.85 12.11
CA SER A 48 -13.08 -27.54 12.02
C SER A 48 -12.35 -26.39 12.76
N THR A 49 -11.40 -26.73 13.62
CA THR A 49 -10.52 -25.79 14.32
C THR A 49 -9.62 -25.00 13.36
N ASP A 50 -9.35 -25.52 12.15
CA ASP A 50 -8.41 -24.93 11.21
C ASP A 50 -8.94 -23.65 10.53
N ILE A 51 -10.21 -23.63 10.07
CA ILE A 51 -10.79 -22.46 9.40
C ILE A 51 -10.91 -21.27 10.36
N LYS A 52 -11.36 -21.49 11.59
CA LYS A 52 -11.49 -20.41 12.58
C LYS A 52 -10.13 -19.79 12.90
N ASN A 53 -9.08 -20.61 12.98
CA ASN A 53 -7.71 -20.14 13.17
C ASN A 53 -7.22 -19.35 11.96
N GLU A 54 -7.49 -19.80 10.73
CA GLU A 54 -7.16 -19.06 9.51
C GLU A 54 -7.89 -17.71 9.42
N ILE A 55 -9.18 -17.64 9.77
CA ILE A 55 -9.94 -16.38 9.84
C ILE A 55 -9.28 -15.42 10.85
N ASN A 56 -8.94 -15.91 12.04
CA ASN A 56 -8.30 -15.10 13.06
C ASN A 56 -6.93 -14.59 12.59
N LYS A 57 -6.11 -15.43 11.94
CA LYS A 57 -4.83 -15.00 11.34
C LYS A 57 -5.03 -13.91 10.29
N VAL A 58 -6.03 -14.05 9.42
CA VAL A 58 -6.34 -13.02 8.41
C VAL A 58 -6.77 -11.71 9.08
N LYS A 59 -7.64 -11.76 10.09
CA LYS A 59 -8.04 -10.56 10.85
C LYS A 59 -6.85 -9.87 11.52
N LEU A 60 -5.94 -10.63 12.12
CA LEU A 60 -4.71 -10.09 12.69
C LEU A 60 -3.84 -9.41 11.62
N LYS A 61 -3.67 -10.04 10.45
CA LYS A 61 -2.91 -9.45 9.33
C LYS A 61 -3.53 -8.15 8.80
N ILE A 62 -4.86 -8.07 8.74
CA ILE A 62 -5.58 -6.83 8.38
C ILE A 62 -5.20 -5.71 9.37
N VAL A 63 -5.31 -5.99 10.67
CA VAL A 63 -4.99 -5.00 11.72
C VAL A 63 -3.52 -4.59 11.64
N GLU A 64 -2.58 -5.55 11.55
CA GLU A 64 -1.15 -5.26 11.40
C GLU A 64 -0.88 -4.32 10.21
N ASN A 65 -1.44 -4.63 9.05
CA ASN A 65 -1.22 -3.86 7.83
C ASN A 65 -1.90 -2.48 7.85
N GLU A 66 -3.05 -2.33 8.52
CA GLU A 66 -3.74 -1.03 8.67
C GLU A 66 -2.93 -0.02 9.49
N PHE A 67 -2.12 -0.48 10.45
CA PHE A 67 -1.32 0.39 11.29
C PHE A 67 0.13 0.57 10.81
N LYS A 68 0.70 -0.40 10.10
CA LYS A 68 2.13 -0.44 9.71
C LYS A 68 2.65 0.86 9.07
N TYR A 69 1.86 1.48 8.20
CA TYR A 69 2.23 2.71 7.49
C TYR A 69 1.23 3.85 7.68
N LYS A 70 0.48 3.84 8.80
CA LYS A 70 -0.53 4.89 9.09
C LYS A 70 0.06 6.30 9.11
N HIS A 71 1.30 6.45 9.57
CA HIS A 71 2.03 7.72 9.56
C HIS A 71 2.28 8.25 8.14
N ILE A 72 2.65 7.37 7.19
CA ILE A 72 2.82 7.72 5.77
C ILE A 72 1.47 8.08 5.15
N GLU A 73 0.42 7.29 5.40
CA GLU A 73 -0.94 7.58 4.91
C GLU A 73 -1.42 8.96 5.39
N ASN A 74 -1.31 9.24 6.69
CA ASN A 74 -1.69 10.52 7.28
C ASN A 74 -0.91 11.69 6.67
N PHE A 75 0.39 11.52 6.45
CA PHE A 75 1.21 12.52 5.81
C PHE A 75 0.78 12.76 4.35
N ILE A 76 0.61 11.69 3.56
CA ILE A 76 0.15 11.78 2.17
C ILE A 76 -1.16 12.55 2.14
N ASN A 77 -2.11 12.22 3.01
CA ASN A 77 -3.44 12.82 3.02
C ASN A 77 -3.45 14.29 3.46
N SER A 78 -2.63 14.67 4.44
CA SER A 78 -2.63 16.01 5.05
C SER A 78 -1.67 17.00 4.41
N SER A 79 -0.54 16.53 3.86
CA SER A 79 0.61 17.38 3.53
C SER A 79 0.95 17.43 2.04
N LEU A 80 0.44 16.49 1.23
CA LEU A 80 0.64 16.50 -0.22
C LEU A 80 -0.52 17.16 -0.95
N THR A 81 -0.20 17.95 -1.98
CA THR A 81 -1.21 18.51 -2.90
C THR A 81 -1.88 17.40 -3.71
N LYS A 82 -2.96 17.74 -4.41
CA LYS A 82 -3.62 16.80 -5.33
C LYS A 82 -2.67 16.31 -6.42
N GLU A 83 -1.86 17.19 -7.02
CA GLU A 83 -0.90 16.75 -8.06
C GLU A 83 0.22 15.88 -7.49
N GLU A 84 0.69 16.17 -6.27
CA GLU A 84 1.72 15.35 -5.62
C GLU A 84 1.20 13.96 -5.25
N LYS A 85 -0.05 13.87 -4.78
CA LYS A 85 -0.74 12.59 -4.56
C LYS A 85 -0.86 11.80 -5.86
N GLU A 86 -1.27 12.46 -6.94
CA GLU A 86 -1.38 11.81 -8.25
C GLU A 86 -0.01 11.34 -8.77
N PHE A 87 1.03 12.14 -8.56
CA PHE A 87 2.40 11.76 -8.89
C PHE A 87 2.82 10.46 -8.18
N ILE A 88 2.65 10.36 -6.85
CA ILE A 88 3.06 9.17 -6.11
C ILE A 88 2.22 7.94 -6.45
N GLU A 89 0.92 8.12 -6.72
CA GLU A 89 0.02 7.06 -7.17
C GLU A 89 0.47 6.50 -8.53
N LEU A 90 0.79 7.37 -9.50
CA LEU A 90 1.27 6.95 -10.80
C LEU A 90 2.66 6.28 -10.70
N ARG A 91 3.57 6.87 -9.93
CA ARG A 91 4.96 6.42 -9.87
C ARG A 91 5.14 5.15 -9.04
N TYR A 92 4.55 5.07 -7.86
CA TYR A 92 4.84 4.02 -6.87
C TYR A 92 3.73 2.98 -6.76
N ARG A 93 2.44 3.36 -6.81
CA ARG A 93 1.33 2.39 -6.82
C ARG A 93 1.18 1.70 -8.17
N LYS A 94 1.01 2.49 -9.23
CA LYS A 94 0.89 1.96 -10.62
C LYS A 94 2.24 1.60 -11.25
N LYS A 95 3.35 1.86 -10.54
CA LYS A 95 4.71 1.49 -10.93
C LYS A 95 5.09 1.99 -12.33
N LEU A 96 4.55 3.15 -12.76
CA LEU A 96 4.85 3.70 -14.07
C LEU A 96 6.31 4.15 -14.16
N THR A 97 6.87 4.05 -15.37
CA THR A 97 8.19 4.59 -15.70
C THR A 97 8.17 6.13 -15.65
N VAL A 98 9.37 6.74 -15.59
CA VAL A 98 9.51 8.20 -15.65
C VAL A 98 8.79 8.78 -16.87
N ILE A 99 8.93 8.15 -18.04
CA ILE A 99 8.26 8.55 -19.29
C ILE A 99 6.73 8.42 -19.14
N GLY A 100 6.25 7.33 -18.55
CA GLY A 100 4.82 7.11 -18.32
C GLY A 100 4.18 8.15 -17.41
N VAL A 101 4.83 8.48 -16.28
CA VAL A 101 4.36 9.53 -15.36
C VAL A 101 4.37 10.89 -16.07
N ARG A 102 5.46 11.22 -16.77
CA ARG A 102 5.58 12.48 -17.51
C ARG A 102 4.48 12.65 -18.55
N SER A 103 4.19 11.59 -19.30
CA SER A 103 3.13 11.59 -20.31
C SER A 103 1.74 11.77 -19.68
N LYS A 104 1.45 11.09 -18.56
CA LYS A 104 0.15 11.20 -17.88
C LYS A 104 -0.09 12.56 -17.23
N LEU A 105 0.96 13.18 -16.70
CA LEU A 105 0.87 14.48 -16.02
C LEU A 105 1.31 15.66 -16.89
N TYR A 106 1.50 15.45 -18.19
CA TYR A 106 1.92 16.47 -19.16
C TYR A 106 3.11 17.32 -18.69
N MET A 107 4.11 16.67 -18.06
CA MET A 107 5.25 17.36 -17.45
C MET A 107 6.56 17.07 -18.19
N CYS A 108 7.44 18.09 -18.24
CA CYS A 108 8.79 17.91 -18.74
C CYS A 108 9.68 17.19 -17.70
N GLU A 109 10.84 16.71 -18.15
CA GLU A 109 11.77 15.96 -17.31
C GLU A 109 12.26 16.73 -16.08
N LYS A 110 12.60 18.01 -16.28
CA LYS A 110 13.04 18.89 -15.20
C LYS A 110 11.98 19.02 -14.12
N THR A 111 10.71 19.19 -14.52
CA THR A 111 9.58 19.26 -13.60
C THR A 111 9.39 17.94 -12.87
N TYR A 112 9.51 16.80 -13.56
CA TYR A 112 9.42 15.48 -12.94
C TYR A 112 10.41 15.32 -11.78
N TYR A 113 11.70 15.59 -12.02
CA TYR A 113 12.71 15.43 -10.99
C TYR A 113 12.60 16.47 -9.87
N LYS A 114 12.12 17.68 -10.19
CA LYS A 114 11.82 18.70 -9.18
C LYS A 114 10.72 18.24 -8.24
N VAL A 115 9.57 17.81 -8.78
CA VAL A 115 8.43 17.31 -8.00
C VAL A 115 8.83 16.08 -7.18
N LYS A 116 9.54 15.13 -7.80
CA LYS A 116 10.07 13.95 -7.08
C LYS A 116 10.90 14.38 -5.86
N LYS A 117 11.84 15.30 -6.05
CA LYS A 117 12.72 15.77 -4.97
C LYS A 117 11.92 16.45 -3.86
N GLU A 118 10.99 17.34 -4.22
CA GLU A 118 10.14 18.06 -3.25
C GLU A 118 9.31 17.08 -2.40
N ILE A 119 8.68 16.09 -3.03
CA ILE A 119 7.91 15.06 -2.32
C ILE A 119 8.80 14.25 -1.37
N LEU A 120 9.97 13.82 -1.82
CA LEU A 120 10.89 13.03 -0.99
C LEU A 120 11.40 13.84 0.20
N GLU A 121 11.76 15.11 0.01
CA GLU A 121 12.17 15.98 1.11
C GLU A 121 11.06 16.18 2.14
N LYS A 122 9.80 16.38 1.71
CA LYS A 122 8.68 16.48 2.66
C LYS A 122 8.45 15.18 3.43
N LEU A 123 8.60 14.02 2.77
CA LEU A 123 8.45 12.71 3.40
C LEU A 123 9.58 12.35 4.37
N LYS A 124 10.80 12.85 4.16
CA LYS A 124 11.93 12.59 5.08
C LYS A 124 11.57 12.93 6.51
N VAL A 125 10.86 14.04 6.73
CA VAL A 125 10.46 14.52 8.07
C VAL A 125 9.60 13.51 8.83
N VAL A 126 8.92 12.61 8.12
CA VAL A 126 8.02 11.61 8.71
C VAL A 126 8.64 10.22 8.72
N VAL A 127 9.61 9.98 7.84
CA VAL A 127 10.22 8.67 7.59
C VAL A 127 11.53 8.48 8.35
N LEU A 128 12.25 9.56 8.65
CA LEU A 128 13.56 9.62 9.32
C LEU A 128 13.47 10.45 10.60
#